data_AF-Q5BS86-F1
#
_entry.id   AF-Q5BS86-F1
#
_cell.length_a   1.000
_cell.length_b   1.000
_cell.length_c   1.000
_cell.angle_alpha   90.00
_cell.angle_beta   90.00
_cell.angle_gamma   90.00
#
_symmetry.space_group_name_H-M   'P 1'
#
loop_
_entity.id
_entity.type
_entity.pdbx_description
1 polymer ?
#
loop_
_entity_poly.entity_id
_entity_poly.type
_entity_poly.pdbx_seq_one_letter_code
_entity_poly.pdbx_strand_id
1 'polypeptide(L)' 'MDPEIIKRLNLAPEIREDYAELFQITLWTSIALILIVWGVSWGIWNMDPGRDGIIYRGTMTRPKQD' A
#
# COMPACT_ATOMS: atom_id res chain seq x y z
N MET A 1 17.43 27.07 24.39
CA MET A 1 18.65 26.66 25.12
C MET A 1 19.78 26.57 24.11
N ASP A 2 20.99 26.98 24.47
CA ASP A 2 22.14 26.93 23.54
C ASP A 2 22.45 25.48 23.14
N PRO A 3 22.50 25.12 21.83
CA PRO A 3 22.79 23.77 21.37
C PRO A 3 24.12 23.20 21.90
N GLU A 4 25.10 24.03 22.24
CA GLU A 4 26.38 23.54 22.78
C GLU A 4 26.24 22.93 24.19
N ILE A 5 25.34 23.47 25.00
CA ILE A 5 25.09 23.02 26.38
C ILE A 5 24.38 21.66 26.38
N ILE A 6 23.40 21.47 25.49
CA ILE A 6 22.65 20.21 25.33
C ILE A 6 23.61 19.05 25.03
N LYS A 7 24.59 19.30 24.15
CA LYS A 7 25.58 18.31 23.74
C LYS A 7 26.57 17.97 24.87
N ARG A 8 27.06 18.98 25.62
CA ARG A 8 28.01 18.76 26.73
C ARG A 8 27.41 17.97 27.88
N LEU A 9 26.14 18.20 28.17
CA LEU A 9 25.43 17.58 29.28
C LEU A 9 24.65 16.31 28.87
N ASN A 10 24.72 15.91 27.60
CA ASN A 10 24.02 14.75 27.04
C ASN A 10 22.51 14.77 27.36
N LEU A 11 21.85 15.91 27.16
CA LEU A 11 20.41 16.02 27.39
C LEU A 11 19.63 15.28 26.32
N ALA A 12 18.53 14.67 26.74
CA ALA A 12 17.56 14.06 25.83
C ALA A 12 16.96 15.12 24.90
N PRO A 13 16.62 14.75 23.64
CA PRO A 13 15.90 15.62 22.76
C PRO A 13 14.51 15.92 23.31
N GLU A 14 14.01 17.12 23.04
CA GLU A 14 12.65 17.51 23.39
C GLU A 14 11.66 16.72 22.51
N ILE A 15 10.83 15.89 23.16
CA ILE A 15 9.75 15.17 22.49
C ILE A 15 8.47 15.96 22.69
N ARG A 16 7.73 16.15 21.59
CA ARG A 16 6.44 16.82 21.63
C ARG A 16 5.43 15.98 22.41
N GLU A 17 4.61 16.65 23.22
CA GLU A 17 3.56 15.98 23.98
C GLU A 17 2.56 15.25 23.08
N ASP A 18 2.31 15.77 21.87
CA ASP A 18 1.37 15.22 20.89
C ASP A 18 1.98 14.15 19.95
N TYR A 19 3.19 13.68 20.25
CA TYR A 19 3.89 12.71 19.40
C TYR A 19 3.14 11.38 19.31
N ALA A 20 2.52 10.93 20.41
CA ALA A 20 1.85 9.64 20.47
C ALA A 20 0.60 9.60 19.58
N GLU A 21 -0.19 10.67 19.57
CA GLU A 21 -1.39 10.84 18.77
C GLU A 21 -1.04 10.91 17.28
N LEU A 22 -0.05 11.72 16.93
CA LEU A 22 0.41 11.85 15.53
C LEU A 22 0.98 10.54 14.99
N PHE A 23 1.73 9.80 15.82
CA PHE A 23 2.28 8.51 15.44
C PHE A 23 1.17 7.50 15.13
N GLN A 24 0.16 7.39 15.99
CA GLN A 24 -0.93 6.44 15.79
C GLN A 24 -1.78 6.76 14.56
N ILE A 25 -2.15 8.03 14.35
CA ILE A 25 -2.92 8.44 13.17
C ILE A 25 -2.13 8.12 11.90
N THR A 26 -0.84 8.45 11.86
CA THR A 26 0.02 8.20 10.70
C THR A 26 0.17 6.71 10.42
N LEU A 27 0.39 5.91 11.47
CA LEU A 27 0.55 4.46 11.37
C LEU A 27 -0.70 3.80 10.79
N TRP A 28 -1.86 4.06 11.38
CA TRP A 28 -3.10 3.42 10.95
C TRP A 28 -3.58 3.90 9.59
N THR A 29 -3.38 5.19 9.27
CA THR A 29 -3.67 5.73 7.93
C THR A 29 -2.80 5.04 6.88
N SER A 30 -1.51 4.86 7.14
CA SER A 30 -0.59 4.19 6.21
C SER A 30 -0.99 2.73 5.97
N ILE A 31 -1.30 1.99 7.04
CA ILE A 31 -1.76 0.59 6.93
C ILE A 31 -3.05 0.50 6.11
N ALA A 32 -4.03 1.35 6.37
CA ALA A 32 -5.29 1.37 5.63
C ALA A 32 -5.06 1.61 4.14
N LEU A 33 -4.22 2.59 3.78
CA LEU A 33 -3.90 2.89 2.39
C LEU A 33 -3.20 1.72 1.68
N ILE A 34 -2.26 1.05 2.34
CA ILE A 34 -1.56 -0.12 1.80
C ILE A 34 -2.58 -1.24 1.49
N LEU A 35 -3.49 -1.52 2.43
CA LEU A 35 -4.52 -2.55 2.25
C LEU A 35 -5.50 -2.20 1.12
N ILE A 36 -5.89 -0.93 0.99
CA ILE A 36 -6.75 -0.47 -0.10
C ILE A 36 -6.06 -0.69 -1.45
N VAL A 37 -4.82 -0.23 -1.59
CA VAL A 37 -4.05 -0.41 -2.83
C VAL A 37 -3.92 -1.88 -3.17
N TRP A 38 -3.55 -2.71 -2.18
CA TRP A 38 -3.44 -4.15 -2.37
C TRP A 38 -4.76 -4.79 -2.81
N GLY A 39 -5.88 -4.45 -2.16
CA GLY A 39 -7.20 -4.97 -2.51
C GLY A 39 -7.64 -4.58 -3.92
N VAL A 40 -7.41 -3.33 -4.33
CA VAL A 40 -7.73 -2.86 -5.69
C VAL A 40 -6.84 -3.54 -6.73
N SER A 41 -5.53 -3.63 -6.48
CA SER A 41 -4.60 -4.35 -7.37
C SER A 41 -5.02 -5.81 -7.55
N TRP A 42 -5.40 -6.49 -6.47
CA TRP A 42 -5.87 -7.86 -6.52
C TRP A 42 -7.18 -8.01 -7.29
N GLY A 43 -8.11 -7.06 -7.11
CA GLY A 43 -9.37 -7.02 -7.86
C GLY A 43 -9.16 -6.85 -9.36
N ILE A 44 -8.27 -5.94 -9.77
CA ILE A 44 -7.93 -5.74 -11.19
C ILE A 44 -7.22 -6.97 -11.76
N TRP A 45 -6.30 -7.57 -11.01
CA TRP A 45 -5.57 -8.77 -11.44
C TRP A 45 -6.49 -9.94 -11.75
N ASN A 46 -7.56 -10.11 -10.98
CA ASN A 46 -8.50 -11.23 -11.09
C ASN A 46 -9.80 -10.86 -11.80
N MET A 47 -9.85 -9.71 -12.47
CA MET A 47 -11.04 -9.31 -13.21
C MET A 47 -11.17 -10.20 -14.46
N ASP A 48 -12.26 -10.98 -14.53
CA ASP A 48 -12.56 -11.78 -15.72
C ASP A 48 -12.80 -10.82 -16.90
N PRO A 49 -12.00 -10.91 -17.98
CA PRO A 49 -12.12 -10.01 -19.13
C PRO A 49 -13.41 -10.20 -19.95
N GLY A 50 -14.30 -11.11 -19.53
CA GLY A 50 -15.59 -11.33 -20.17
C GLY A 50 -15.45 -12.40 -21.25
N ARG A 51 -15.92 -13.60 -20.91
CA ARG A 51 -15.87 -14.80 -21.76
C ARG A 51 -16.69 -14.73 -23.06
N ASP A 52 -17.44 -13.63 -23.25
CA ASP A 52 -18.30 -13.39 -24.42
C ASP A 52 -17.67 -12.49 -25.50
N GLY A 53 -16.43 -11.99 -25.28
CA GLY A 53 -15.69 -11.17 -26.24
C GLY A 53 -15.14 -11.95 -27.45
N ILE A 54 -14.80 -11.24 -28.53
CA ILE A 54 -14.23 -11.77 -29.80
C ILE A 54 -13.03 -12.72 -29.58
N ILE A 55 -12.25 -12.49 -28.51
CA ILE A 55 -11.08 -13.28 -28.12
C ILE A 55 -11.45 -14.76 -27.80
N TYR A 56 -12.65 -15.02 -27.28
CA TYR A 56 -13.12 -16.38 -26.98
C TYR A 56 -13.83 -17.05 -28.17
N ARG A 57 -14.27 -16.27 -29.17
CA ARG A 57 -14.84 -16.80 -30.42
C ARG A 57 -13.75 -17.29 -31.37
N GLY A 58 -12.58 -16.63 -31.39
CA GLY A 58 -11.44 -17.02 -32.24
C GLY A 58 -10.58 -18.17 -31.70
N THR A 59 -10.72 -18.55 -30.42
CA THR A 59 -9.91 -19.60 -29.78
C THR A 59 -10.60 -20.97 -29.69
N MET A 60 -11.90 -21.07 -30.03
CA MET A 60 -12.63 -22.35 -30.04
C MET A 60 -12.41 -23.21 -31.29
N THR A 61 -11.69 -22.74 -32.31
CA THR A 61 -11.17 -23.62 -33.38
C THR A 61 -10.01 -24.45 -32.83
N ARG A 62 -10.32 -25.50 -32.06
CA ARG A 62 -9.35 -26.58 -31.80
C ARG A 62 -8.97 -27.15 -33.18
N PRO A 63 -7.69 -27.20 -33.58
CA PRO A 63 -7.30 -27.99 -34.74
C PRO A 63 -7.73 -29.43 -34.45
N LYS A 64 -8.53 -30.04 -35.31
CA LYS A 64 -8.72 -31.49 -35.27
C LYS A 64 -7.33 -32.11 -35.48
N GLN A 65 -6.85 -32.85 -34.49
CA GLN A 65 -5.75 -33.80 -34.70
C GLN A 65 -6.34 -34.96 -35.49
N ASP A 66 -6.01 -35.03 -36.78
CA ASP A 66 -6.04 -36.26 -37.55
C ASP A 66 -4.84 -37.14 -37.18
#